data_AF-A0A357HYP3-F1
#
_entry.id   AF-A0A357HYP3-F1
#
_cell.length_a   1.000
_cell.length_b   1.000
_cell.length_c   1.000
_cell.angle_alpha   90.00
_cell.angle_beta   90.00
_cell.angle_gamma   90.00
#
_symmetry.space_group_name_H-M   'P 1'
#
loop_
_entity.id
_entity.type
_entity.pdbx_description
1 polymer ?
#
loop_
_entity_poly.entity_id
_entity_poly.type
_entity_poly.pdbx_seq_one_letter_code
_entity_poly.pdbx_strand_id
1 'polypeptide(L)'
;MQQIIPSTVRMAFLILFSAPFLFGQNHAGSTDAVEKKLQSPDTAVEKKLQSPDTAVVRLLAIYESISQALVADDLGLAKAHAAELSASAEKSGSLELANLAMSVAGAETLEESREAFKPLSASVIAMAQDQGQYVTMVCPMVSNGRWLQSSVTTANPYMGQAMPQCGKPEISIRPDGSKATGGSGCCGS
;
A
#
# COMPACT_ATOMS: atom_id res chain seq x y z
N MET A 1 48.62 28.30 -12.84
CA MET A 1 47.20 28.70 -12.90
C MET A 1 46.60 28.53 -11.51
N GLN A 2 46.08 29.63 -10.96
CA GLN A 2 45.41 29.79 -9.66
C GLN A 2 44.18 28.84 -9.58
N GLN A 3 43.97 27.99 -8.56
CA GLN A 3 43.41 28.23 -7.21
C GLN A 3 42.25 29.23 -7.18
N ILE A 4 41.03 28.80 -6.79
CA ILE A 4 40.06 29.45 -5.88
C ILE A 4 38.84 28.50 -5.70
N ILE A 5 38.68 27.96 -4.49
CA ILE A 5 37.39 27.59 -3.84
C ILE A 5 37.34 28.48 -2.59
N PRO A 6 36.26 29.24 -2.30
CA PRO A 6 35.45 28.90 -1.12
C PRO A 6 34.00 29.43 -1.13
N SER A 7 33.13 28.83 -0.30
CA SER A 7 32.31 29.60 0.66
C SER A 7 31.58 28.66 1.63
N THR A 8 32.31 28.33 2.69
CA THR A 8 31.76 27.98 4.00
C THR A 8 31.35 29.28 4.70
N VAL A 9 30.08 29.42 5.07
CA VAL A 9 29.66 30.40 6.08
C VAL A 9 29.03 29.64 7.24
N ARG A 10 29.85 29.43 8.26
CA ARG A 10 29.43 29.21 9.65
C ARG A 10 28.97 30.56 10.19
N MET A 11 27.78 30.63 10.78
CA MET A 11 27.51 31.62 11.82
C MET A 11 26.63 30.99 12.90
N ALA A 12 27.27 30.69 14.02
CA ALA A 12 26.65 30.44 15.29
C ALA A 12 26.13 31.77 15.85
N PHE A 13 24.89 31.80 16.33
CA PHE A 13 24.41 32.83 17.25
C PHE A 13 23.87 32.17 18.51
N LEU A 14 24.72 32.20 19.54
CA LEU A 14 24.37 32.00 20.94
C LEU A 14 23.65 33.26 21.41
N ILE A 15 22.39 33.13 21.87
CA ILE A 15 21.76 34.16 22.70
C ILE A 15 21.46 33.54 24.06
N LEU A 16 22.32 33.88 25.01
CA LEU A 16 22.09 33.78 26.44
C LEU A 16 21.12 34.89 26.85
N PHE A 17 19.99 34.55 27.48
CA PHE A 17 19.27 35.48 28.34
C PHE A 17 18.84 34.78 29.62
N SER A 18 19.20 35.43 30.72
CA SER A 18 19.25 34.96 32.09
C SER A 18 18.15 35.63 32.94
N ALA A 19 17.31 34.79 33.58
CA ALA A 19 16.63 34.92 34.89
C ALA A 19 15.69 36.13 35.16
N PRO A 20 14.99 36.19 36.33
CA PRO A 20 14.06 35.23 36.95
C PRO A 20 12.70 35.90 37.26
N PHE A 21 11.64 35.13 37.54
CA PHE A 21 10.50 35.64 38.30
C PHE A 21 10.13 34.68 39.44
N LEU A 22 10.18 35.24 40.65
CA LEU A 22 9.88 34.65 41.95
C LEU A 22 8.39 34.84 42.31
N PHE A 23 7.96 33.99 43.24
CA PHE A 23 6.84 34.16 44.20
C PHE A 23 5.40 33.92 43.70
N GLY A 24 4.56 33.08 44.33
CA GLY A 24 4.75 32.26 45.54
C GLY A 24 3.47 31.54 46.02
N GLN A 25 3.70 30.49 46.84
CA GLN A 25 2.91 29.88 47.94
C GLN A 25 1.53 29.25 47.68
N ASN A 26 1.05 28.22 48.40
CA ASN A 26 1.51 27.00 49.12
C ASN A 26 0.28 26.47 49.91
N HIS A 27 0.38 25.26 50.48
CA HIS A 27 -0.49 24.57 51.47
C HIS A 27 -1.49 23.53 50.91
N ALA A 28 -1.65 22.31 51.46
CA ALA A 28 -1.06 21.59 52.59
C ALA A 28 -1.53 20.10 52.59
N GLY A 29 -0.80 19.21 53.30
CA GLY A 29 -1.25 17.90 53.83
C GLY A 29 -0.63 16.68 53.12
N SER A 30 0.42 16.01 53.64
CA SER A 30 0.46 15.02 54.76
C SER A 30 -0.31 13.73 54.43
N THR A 31 0.15 12.49 54.54
CA THR A 31 1.37 11.80 55.05
C THR A 31 1.18 10.29 54.72
N ASP A 32 2.30 9.54 54.67
CA ASP A 32 2.41 8.07 54.89
C ASP A 32 1.71 7.12 53.89
N ALA A 33 2.15 5.91 53.56
CA ALA A 33 3.35 5.11 53.74
C ALA A 33 3.14 3.86 52.84
N VAL A 34 4.23 3.33 52.27
CA VAL A 34 4.52 1.90 52.01
C VAL A 34 3.39 0.98 51.48
N GLU A 35 3.58 0.38 50.30
CA GLU A 35 3.78 -1.08 50.14
C GLU A 35 3.57 -1.57 48.68
N LYS A 36 4.68 -1.96 48.03
CA LYS A 36 4.87 -3.16 47.20
C LYS A 36 3.72 -3.62 46.25
N LYS A 37 3.95 -3.49 44.94
CA LYS A 37 4.13 -4.65 44.04
C LYS A 37 4.56 -4.23 42.63
N LEU A 38 5.75 -4.70 42.26
CA LEU A 38 6.13 -5.31 40.98
C LEU A 38 5.18 -5.06 39.81
N GLN A 39 5.64 -4.45 38.71
CA GLN A 39 5.41 -4.94 37.34
C GLN A 39 6.16 -4.05 36.33
N SER A 40 7.36 -4.48 35.91
CA SER A 40 7.69 -4.45 34.48
C SER A 40 7.04 -5.70 33.87
N PRO A 41 6.48 -5.65 32.64
CA PRO A 41 7.27 -5.27 31.46
C PRO A 41 6.53 -4.44 30.39
N ASP A 42 7.20 -3.40 29.90
CA ASP A 42 6.93 -2.79 28.60
C ASP A 42 7.39 -3.73 27.46
N THR A 43 6.62 -4.78 27.19
CA THR A 43 6.75 -5.61 25.98
C THR A 43 5.41 -6.19 25.53
N ALA A 44 4.36 -5.35 25.49
CA ALA A 44 3.03 -5.80 25.04
C ALA A 44 2.30 -4.85 24.07
N VAL A 45 2.93 -3.74 23.63
CA VAL A 45 2.25 -2.78 22.73
C VAL A 45 2.47 -3.09 21.24
N GLU A 46 3.52 -3.84 20.86
CA GLU A 46 3.82 -4.12 19.45
C GLU A 46 3.02 -5.30 18.85
N LYS A 47 2.24 -6.02 19.67
CA LYS A 47 1.41 -7.15 19.22
C LYS A 47 -0.08 -6.88 19.35
N LYS A 48 -0.54 -5.70 18.91
CA LYS A 48 -1.95 -5.54 18.52
C LYS A 48 -2.09 -6.02 17.07
N LEU A 49 -2.15 -7.34 16.97
CA LEU A 49 -2.71 -8.17 15.90
C LEU A 49 -3.27 -7.34 14.73
N GLN A 50 -2.60 -7.37 13.58
CA GLN A 50 -3.20 -6.92 12.32
C GLN A 50 -4.53 -7.66 12.20
N SER A 51 -5.65 -6.93 12.26
CA SER A 51 -6.92 -7.53 11.91
C SER A 51 -6.82 -8.07 10.49
N PRO A 52 -7.51 -9.17 10.15
CA PRO A 52 -7.55 -9.70 8.79
C PRO A 52 -7.77 -8.60 7.74
N ASP A 53 -8.65 -7.63 8.03
CA ASP A 53 -8.90 -6.47 7.17
C ASP A 53 -7.65 -5.61 6.93
N THR A 54 -6.85 -5.34 7.96
CA THR A 54 -5.62 -4.53 7.82
C THR A 54 -4.56 -5.26 7.00
N ALA A 55 -4.48 -6.58 7.12
CA ALA A 55 -3.57 -7.39 6.33
C ALA A 55 -3.98 -7.40 4.85
N VAL A 56 -5.27 -7.60 4.55
CA VAL A 56 -5.80 -7.59 3.18
C VAL A 56 -5.56 -6.23 2.51
N VAL A 57 -5.85 -5.11 3.19
CA VAL A 57 -5.60 -3.76 2.65
C VAL A 57 -4.12 -3.55 2.29
N ARG A 58 -3.19 -4.05 3.12
CA ARG A 58 -1.76 -3.98 2.83
C ARG A 58 -1.40 -4.78 1.59
N LEU A 59 -1.89 -6.02 1.47
CA LEU A 59 -1.61 -6.87 0.31
C LEU A 59 -2.13 -6.24 -0.98
N LEU A 60 -3.31 -5.61 -0.94
CA LEU A 60 -3.90 -4.92 -2.09
C LEU A 60 -3.06 -3.70 -2.53
N ALA A 61 -2.54 -2.92 -1.58
CA ALA A 61 -1.67 -1.79 -1.90
C ALA A 61 -0.36 -2.22 -2.56
N ILE A 62 0.26 -3.32 -2.09
CA ILE A 62 1.49 -3.84 -2.71
C ILE A 62 1.18 -4.42 -4.10
N TYR A 63 0.08 -5.16 -4.26
CA TYR A 63 -0.38 -5.64 -5.57
C TYR A 63 -0.57 -4.50 -6.56
N GLU A 64 -1.19 -3.39 -6.14
CA GLU A 64 -1.39 -2.23 -7.01
C GLU A 64 -0.05 -1.60 -7.44
N SER A 65 0.97 -1.64 -6.57
CA SER A 65 2.33 -1.21 -6.91
C SER A 65 2.97 -2.10 -7.99
N ILE A 66 2.72 -3.42 -7.96
CA ILE A 66 3.12 -4.33 -9.05
C ILE A 66 2.41 -3.93 -10.34
N SER A 67 1.09 -3.70 -10.30
CA SER A 67 0.32 -3.30 -11.48
C SER A 67 0.82 -1.99 -12.07
N GLN A 68 1.14 -0.99 -11.24
CA GLN A 68 1.67 0.30 -11.69
C GLN A 68 3.04 0.16 -12.35
N ALA A 69 3.93 -0.68 -11.79
CA ALA A 69 5.22 -0.97 -12.40
C ALA A 69 5.06 -1.64 -13.78
N LEU A 70 4.13 -2.59 -13.92
CA LEU A 70 3.84 -3.24 -15.21
C LEU A 70 3.21 -2.29 -16.25
N VAL A 71 2.42 -1.31 -15.81
CA VAL A 71 1.92 -0.21 -16.66
C VAL A 71 3.08 0.65 -17.17
N ALA A 72 4.08 0.89 -16.32
CA ALA A 72 5.27 1.67 -16.65
C ALA A 72 6.32 0.89 -17.46
N ASP A 73 6.08 -0.39 -17.80
CA ASP A 73 7.08 -1.30 -18.40
C ASP A 73 8.35 -1.45 -17.54
N ASP A 74 8.25 -1.28 -16.21
CA ASP A 74 9.38 -1.40 -15.29
C ASP A 74 9.41 -2.80 -14.66
N LEU A 75 10.15 -3.71 -15.29
CA LEU A 75 10.33 -5.07 -14.81
C LEU A 75 11.04 -5.11 -13.44
N GLY A 76 11.98 -4.19 -13.19
CA GLY A 76 12.74 -4.16 -11.93
C GLY A 76 11.85 -3.86 -10.74
N LEU A 77 11.02 -2.82 -10.86
CA LEU A 77 10.04 -2.46 -9.84
C LEU A 77 8.95 -3.52 -9.71
N ALA A 78 8.45 -4.09 -10.82
CA ALA A 78 7.46 -5.15 -10.76
C ALA A 78 7.96 -6.35 -9.95
N LYS A 79 9.21 -6.78 -10.17
CA LYS A 79 9.85 -7.87 -9.42
C LYS A 79 10.06 -7.53 -7.95
N ALA A 80 10.51 -6.30 -7.65
CA ALA A 80 10.72 -5.86 -6.27
C ALA A 80 9.42 -5.86 -5.45
N HIS A 81 8.35 -5.27 -5.99
CA HIS A 81 7.04 -5.26 -5.33
C HIS A 81 6.42 -6.66 -5.25
N ALA A 82 6.67 -7.53 -6.23
CA ALA A 82 6.22 -8.91 -6.19
C ALA A 82 6.91 -9.72 -5.09
N ALA A 83 8.22 -9.52 -4.88
CA ALA A 83 8.94 -10.14 -3.76
C ALA A 83 8.41 -9.63 -2.41
N GLU A 84 8.10 -8.33 -2.30
CA GLU A 84 7.48 -7.74 -1.11
C GLU A 84 6.08 -8.31 -0.84
N LEU A 85 5.26 -8.46 -1.88
CA LEU A 85 3.92 -9.05 -1.78
C LEU A 85 4.04 -10.50 -1.32
N SER A 86 4.99 -11.25 -1.86
CA SER A 86 5.22 -12.64 -1.47
C SER A 86 5.53 -12.76 0.02
N ALA A 87 6.52 -12.02 0.51
CA ALA A 87 6.88 -12.02 1.93
C ALA A 87 5.73 -11.55 2.84
N SER A 88 4.91 -10.60 2.38
CA SER A 88 3.75 -10.11 3.14
C SER A 88 2.60 -11.12 3.16
N ALA A 89 2.39 -11.83 2.06
CA ALA A 89 1.38 -12.88 1.94
C ALA A 89 1.72 -14.09 2.82
N GLU A 90 2.99 -14.51 2.88
CA GLU A 90 3.46 -15.56 3.78
C GLU A 90 3.19 -15.20 5.25
N LYS A 91 3.54 -13.98 5.65
CA LYS A 91 3.27 -13.47 7.02
C LYS A 91 1.79 -13.42 7.35
N SER A 92 0.94 -13.24 6.34
CA SER A 92 -0.51 -13.22 6.47
C SER A 92 -1.14 -14.63 6.37
N GLY A 93 -0.34 -15.68 6.18
CA GLY A 93 -0.79 -17.07 6.10
C GLY A 93 -1.26 -17.52 4.71
N SER A 94 -1.09 -16.70 3.66
CA SER A 94 -1.51 -17.02 2.29
C SER A 94 -0.34 -17.51 1.44
N LEU A 95 0.01 -18.79 1.57
CA LEU A 95 1.11 -19.41 0.81
C LEU A 95 0.86 -19.45 -0.69
N GLU A 96 -0.39 -19.65 -1.12
CA GLU A 96 -0.74 -19.64 -2.54
C GLU A 96 -0.45 -18.27 -3.16
N LEU A 97 -0.93 -17.20 -2.54
CA LEU A 97 -0.68 -15.83 -3.00
C LEU A 97 0.82 -15.51 -3.00
N ALA A 98 1.54 -16.00 -1.98
CA ALA A 98 2.98 -15.82 -1.89
C ALA A 98 3.74 -16.46 -3.07
N ASN A 99 3.38 -17.69 -3.44
CA ASN A 99 3.98 -18.40 -4.57
C ASN A 99 3.66 -17.75 -5.92
N LEU A 100 2.42 -17.27 -6.09
CA LEU A 100 2.02 -16.54 -7.29
C LEU A 100 2.80 -15.23 -7.43
N ALA A 101 2.96 -14.48 -6.34
CA ALA A 101 3.77 -13.27 -6.32
C ALA A 101 5.25 -13.58 -6.59
N MET A 102 5.79 -14.66 -6.03
CA MET A 102 7.16 -15.10 -6.30
C MET A 102 7.38 -15.47 -7.78
N SER A 103 6.36 -15.99 -8.47
CA SER A 103 6.44 -16.26 -9.91
C SER A 103 6.64 -14.98 -10.73
N VAL A 104 5.99 -13.88 -10.33
CA VAL A 104 6.23 -12.55 -10.94
C VAL A 104 7.64 -12.04 -10.59
N ALA A 105 8.07 -12.20 -9.34
CA ALA A 105 9.39 -11.80 -8.89
C ALA A 105 10.53 -12.57 -9.59
N GLY A 106 10.27 -13.80 -10.04
CA GLY A 106 11.21 -14.65 -10.76
C GLY A 106 11.28 -14.43 -12.27
N ALA A 107 10.38 -13.63 -12.85
CA ALA A 107 10.34 -13.41 -14.30
C ALA A 107 11.62 -12.76 -14.85
N GLU A 108 12.06 -13.19 -16.03
CA GLU A 108 13.24 -12.66 -16.70
C GLU A 108 12.89 -11.58 -17.73
N THR A 109 11.65 -11.58 -18.22
CA THR A 109 11.13 -10.63 -19.21
C THR A 109 9.81 -9.98 -18.77
N LEU A 110 9.43 -8.86 -19.42
CA LEU A 110 8.14 -8.21 -19.17
C LEU A 110 6.98 -9.12 -19.57
N GLU A 111 7.14 -9.87 -20.66
CA GLU A 111 6.18 -10.83 -21.16
C GLU A 111 5.94 -11.94 -20.12
N GLU A 112 7.01 -12.55 -19.61
CA GLU A 112 6.90 -13.55 -18.53
C GLU A 112 6.27 -12.96 -17.26
N SER A 113 6.67 -11.74 -16.88
CA SER A 113 6.10 -11.07 -15.71
C SER A 113 4.60 -10.84 -15.86
N ARG A 114 4.13 -10.49 -17.07
CA ARG A 114 2.70 -10.30 -17.38
C ARG A 114 1.93 -11.61 -17.42
N GLU A 115 2.52 -12.67 -17.94
CA GLU A 115 1.92 -14.01 -17.90
C GLU A 115 1.79 -14.50 -16.45
N ALA A 116 2.84 -14.36 -15.64
CA ALA A 116 2.82 -14.69 -14.21
C ALA A 116 1.85 -13.80 -13.40
N PHE A 117 1.63 -12.55 -13.85
CA PHE A 117 0.69 -11.64 -13.20
C PHE A 117 -0.78 -12.08 -13.34
N LYS A 118 -1.15 -12.84 -14.38
CA LYS A 118 -2.55 -13.29 -14.58
C LYS A 118 -3.10 -14.11 -13.41
N PRO A 119 -2.46 -15.23 -12.98
CA PRO A 119 -2.97 -16.00 -11.86
C PRO A 119 -2.87 -15.24 -10.53
N LEU A 120 -1.82 -14.42 -10.33
CA LEU A 120 -1.72 -13.53 -9.17
C LEU A 120 -2.94 -12.60 -9.08
N SER A 121 -3.25 -11.93 -10.20
CA SER A 121 -4.36 -11.00 -10.30
C SER A 121 -5.71 -11.67 -10.05
N ALA A 122 -5.92 -12.88 -10.58
CA ALA A 122 -7.13 -13.66 -10.32
C ALA A 122 -7.30 -13.98 -8.82
N SER A 123 -6.21 -14.36 -8.14
CA SER A 123 -6.22 -14.63 -6.69
C SER A 123 -6.54 -13.37 -5.87
N VAL A 124 -5.94 -12.23 -6.23
CA VAL A 124 -6.20 -10.95 -5.55
C VAL A 124 -7.63 -10.45 -5.81
N ILE A 125 -8.18 -10.62 -7.02
CA ILE A 125 -9.60 -10.33 -7.33
C ILE A 125 -10.52 -11.13 -6.42
N ALA A 126 -10.24 -12.42 -6.20
CA ALA A 126 -11.04 -13.25 -5.30
C ALA A 126 -10.96 -12.77 -3.84
N MET A 127 -9.78 -12.33 -3.40
CA MET A 127 -9.56 -11.79 -2.04
C MET A 127 -10.24 -10.42 -1.83
N ALA A 128 -10.34 -9.59 -2.86
CA ALA A 128 -10.83 -8.21 -2.73
C ALA A 128 -12.35 -8.05 -2.83
N GLN A 129 -13.13 -9.13 -2.95
CA GLN A 129 -14.58 -9.06 -3.22
C GLN A 129 -15.36 -8.21 -2.20
N ASP A 130 -14.91 -8.15 -0.94
CA ASP A 130 -15.53 -7.36 0.12
C ASP A 130 -14.91 -5.96 0.31
N GLN A 131 -13.89 -5.61 -0.47
CA GLN A 131 -13.16 -4.35 -0.39
C GLN A 131 -13.70 -3.36 -1.42
N GLY A 132 -14.71 -2.57 -1.04
CA GLY A 132 -15.47 -1.67 -1.94
C GLY A 132 -14.69 -0.51 -2.58
N GLN A 133 -13.37 -0.47 -2.45
CA GLN A 133 -12.49 0.58 -2.97
C GLN A 133 -11.80 0.23 -4.30
N TYR A 134 -11.96 -1.00 -4.79
CA TYR A 134 -11.34 -1.46 -6.04
C TYR A 134 -12.38 -1.80 -7.10
N VAL A 135 -12.03 -1.54 -8.36
CA VAL A 135 -12.80 -1.93 -9.55
C VAL A 135 -12.03 -3.02 -10.29
N THR A 136 -12.72 -4.12 -10.62
CA THR A 136 -12.19 -5.13 -11.52
C THR A 136 -12.29 -4.62 -12.96
N MET A 137 -11.16 -4.62 -13.65
CA MET A 137 -11.01 -4.24 -15.05
C MET A 137 -10.66 -5.47 -15.88
N VAL A 138 -10.99 -5.43 -17.18
CA VAL A 138 -10.67 -6.50 -18.13
C VAL A 138 -10.07 -5.94 -19.42
N CYS A 139 -9.02 -6.60 -19.90
CA CYS A 139 -8.39 -6.34 -21.19
C CYS A 139 -8.97 -7.32 -22.22
N PRO A 140 -9.70 -6.86 -23.24
CA PRO A 140 -10.38 -7.77 -24.19
C PRO A 140 -9.43 -8.52 -25.13
N MET A 141 -8.16 -8.10 -25.22
CA MET A 141 -7.15 -8.68 -26.12
C MET A 141 -6.32 -9.78 -25.46
N VAL A 142 -6.29 -9.82 -24.12
CA VAL A 142 -5.47 -10.75 -23.36
C VAL A 142 -6.36 -11.78 -22.68
N SER A 143 -6.17 -13.06 -23.02
CA SER A 143 -6.84 -14.16 -22.32
C SER A 143 -6.49 -14.11 -20.84
N ASN A 144 -7.52 -14.17 -19.97
CA ASN A 144 -7.41 -14.00 -18.52
C ASN A 144 -6.78 -12.67 -18.07
N GLY A 145 -6.86 -11.62 -18.90
CA GLY A 145 -6.35 -10.28 -18.59
C GLY A 145 -7.29 -9.46 -17.71
N ARG A 146 -7.56 -9.92 -16.48
CA ARG A 146 -8.39 -9.20 -15.48
C ARG A 146 -7.50 -8.64 -14.38
N TRP A 147 -7.71 -7.39 -13.96
CA TRP A 147 -6.95 -6.77 -12.87
C TRP A 147 -7.80 -5.90 -11.96
N LEU A 148 -7.30 -5.59 -10.76
CA LEU A 148 -7.90 -4.60 -9.87
C LEU A 148 -7.15 -3.28 -9.97
N GLN A 149 -7.90 -2.18 -9.88
CA GLN A 149 -7.35 -0.85 -9.66
C GLN A 149 -8.28 -0.01 -8.79
N SER A 150 -7.72 0.88 -7.99
CA SER A 150 -8.46 1.87 -7.20
C SER A 150 -8.69 3.18 -7.98
N SER A 151 -7.82 3.46 -8.95
CA SER A 151 -7.90 4.65 -9.80
C SER A 151 -9.09 4.60 -10.76
N VAL A 152 -9.68 5.78 -11.03
CA VAL A 152 -10.68 5.97 -12.08
C VAL A 152 -10.09 5.94 -13.48
N THR A 153 -8.79 6.21 -13.63
CA THR A 153 -8.12 6.21 -14.93
C THR A 153 -7.64 4.80 -15.25
N THR A 154 -7.99 4.30 -16.43
CA THR A 154 -7.53 2.97 -16.89
C THR A 154 -6.00 2.95 -16.97
N ALA A 155 -5.38 1.97 -16.33
CA ALA A 155 -3.95 1.75 -16.36
C ALA A 155 -3.70 0.25 -16.55
N ASN A 156 -3.55 -0.19 -17.81
CA ASN A 156 -3.51 -1.61 -18.17
C ASN A 156 -2.11 -2.24 -17.92
N PRO A 157 -1.94 -3.12 -16.91
CA PRO A 157 -0.66 -3.76 -16.63
C PRO A 157 -0.22 -4.76 -17.71
N TYR A 158 -1.16 -5.29 -18.50
CA TYR A 158 -0.87 -6.27 -19.54
C TYR A 158 -0.31 -5.65 -20.81
N MET A 159 -0.68 -4.40 -21.12
CA MET A 159 -0.25 -3.72 -22.34
C MET A 159 0.77 -2.62 -22.11
N GLY A 160 1.09 -2.30 -20.85
CA GLY A 160 2.13 -1.32 -20.50
C GLY A 160 1.91 0.03 -21.16
N GLN A 161 3.01 0.67 -21.55
CA GLN A 161 3.02 1.94 -22.25
C GLN A 161 2.51 1.84 -23.70
N ALA A 162 2.43 0.63 -24.27
CA ALA A 162 1.93 0.44 -25.63
C ALA A 162 0.43 0.74 -25.75
N MET A 163 -0.38 0.32 -24.77
CA MET A 163 -1.83 0.60 -24.74
C MET A 163 -2.35 0.79 -23.30
N PRO A 164 -1.89 1.81 -22.55
CA PRO A 164 -2.21 1.97 -21.14
C PRO A 164 -3.71 2.21 -20.87
N GLN A 165 -4.42 2.76 -21.86
CA GLN A 165 -5.86 3.06 -21.80
C GLN A 165 -6.76 1.91 -22.29
N CYS A 166 -6.19 0.78 -22.75
CA CYS A 166 -6.98 -0.36 -23.20
C CYS A 166 -7.54 -1.11 -21.99
N GLY A 167 -8.84 -1.09 -21.78
CA GLY A 167 -9.45 -1.75 -20.64
C GLY A 167 -10.88 -1.28 -20.44
N LYS A 168 -11.72 -2.14 -19.88
CA LYS A 168 -13.07 -1.77 -19.49
C LYS A 168 -13.38 -2.30 -18.09
N PRO A 169 -14.19 -1.58 -17.30
CA PRO A 169 -14.68 -2.11 -16.04
C PRO A 169 -15.51 -3.36 -16.32
N GLU A 170 -15.31 -4.38 -15.49
CA GLU A 170 -16.12 -5.57 -15.50
C GLU A 170 -17.45 -5.25 -14.80
N ILE A 171 -18.52 -5.15 -15.59
CA ILE A 171 -19.87 -5.03 -15.04
C ILE A 171 -20.31 -6.44 -14.64
N SER A 172 -20.19 -6.78 -13.37
CA SER A 172 -20.85 -7.97 -12.83
C SER A 172 -22.33 -7.64 -12.61
N ILE A 173 -23.23 -8.29 -13.34
CA ILE A 173 -24.65 -8.27 -13.02
C ILE A 173 -24.80 -9.12 -11.76
N ARG A 174 -25.23 -8.49 -10.66
CA ARG A 174 -25.53 -9.22 -9.41
C ARG A 174 -26.59 -10.30 -9.72
N PRO A 175 -26.69 -11.39 -8.93
CA PRO A 175 -27.73 -12.41 -9.10
C PRO A 175 -29.17 -11.85 -9.07
N ASP A 176 -29.35 -10.63 -8.58
CA ASP A 176 -30.62 -9.88 -8.56
C ASP A 176 -30.92 -9.11 -9.87
N GLY A 177 -30.06 -9.23 -10.90
CA GLY A 177 -30.24 -8.56 -12.19
C GLY A 177 -29.92 -7.06 -12.18
N SER A 178 -29.52 -6.49 -11.06
CA SER A 178 -29.13 -5.08 -10.99
C SER A 178 -27.72 -4.91 -11.56
N LYS A 179 -27.61 -4.13 -12.64
CA LYS A 179 -26.33 -3.56 -13.05
C LYS A 179 -25.91 -2.58 -11.95
N ALA A 180 -24.68 -2.69 -11.47
CA ALA A 180 -24.05 -1.61 -10.72
C ALA A 180 -23.86 -0.42 -11.69
N THR A 181 -24.92 0.34 -11.91
CA THR A 181 -24.88 1.55 -12.72
C THR A 181 -24.13 2.60 -11.92
N GLY A 182 -22.87 2.82 -12.29
CA GLY A 182 -22.18 4.06 -11.99
C GLY A 182 -23.11 5.21 -12.37
N GLY A 183 -23.48 6.00 -11.35
CA GLY A 183 -24.44 7.08 -11.50
C GLY A 183 -23.98 8.08 -12.54
N SER A 184 -24.83 8.28 -13.54
CA SER A 184 -24.93 9.55 -14.23
C SER A 184 -26.38 9.99 -14.07
N GLY A 185 -26.64 10.69 -12.96
CA GLY A 185 -27.79 11.58 -12.88
C GLY A 185 -27.48 12.81 -13.72
N CYS A 186 -28.37 13.12 -14.67
CA CYS A 186 -28.53 14.35 -15.45
C CYS A 186 -29.60 14.01 -16.52
N CYS A 187 -30.76 14.61 -16.71
CA CYS A 187 -31.39 15.85 -16.24
C CYS A 187 -32.92 15.65 -16.30
N GLY A 188 -33.66 16.36 -15.45
CA GLY A 188 -35.12 16.44 -15.53
C GLY A 188 -35.62 17.47 -16.54
N SER A 189 -36.81 17.24 -17.09
CA SER A 189 -37.99 18.13 -17.14
C SER A 189 -39.07 17.45 -17.96
#